data_AF-A0A7M7L7M9-F1
#
_entry.id   AF-A0A7M7L7M9-F1
#
_cell.length_a   1.000
_cell.length_b   1.000
_cell.length_c   1.000
_cell.angle_alpha   90.00
_cell.angle_beta   90.00
_cell.angle_gamma   90.00
#
_symmetry.space_group_name_H-M   'P 1'
#
loop_
_entity.id
_entity.type
_entity.pdbx_description
1 polymer ?
#
loop_
_entity_poly.entity_id
_entity_poly.type
_entity_poly.pdbx_seq_one_letter_code
_entity_poly.pdbx_strand_id
1 'polypeptide(L)'
;MKVNHSKLFGNNKNYYDTYMEAVQNGEPVGILLKMAKDIGAPPALLARNVLEKHCGKDEFNVSRNEVSKLFKDTTLIQDKDLAYEVYLCILYDNLYGPISDAVGTSVGQEYELKLQNYLTERNLAFRNEEHLRSRGYDKTPDFKLEVPIAINGFVINWIESKARFGNTEIHQKYIKEQFLSYWNRFGPGLVIYWFGFLDNLSEPNEKRFIIMDHFPEEITYMDPTCIKPTTL
;
A
#
# COMPACT_ATOMS: atom_id res chain seq x y z
N MET A 1 13.23 -3.62 4.91
CA MET A 1 12.79 -3.92 3.53
C MET A 1 13.93 -4.20 2.53
N LYS A 2 14.96 -3.34 2.39
CA LYS A 2 16.06 -3.60 1.42
C LYS A 2 16.93 -4.83 1.72
N VAL A 3 17.14 -5.17 3.00
CA VAL A 3 18.03 -6.27 3.40
C VAL A 3 17.55 -7.64 2.90
N ASN A 4 16.23 -7.89 2.89
CA ASN A 4 15.68 -9.17 2.44
C ASN A 4 15.65 -9.25 0.90
N HIS A 5 15.39 -8.13 0.22
CA HIS A 5 15.45 -8.05 -1.24
C HIS A 5 16.89 -8.21 -1.76
N SER A 6 17.90 -7.64 -1.09
CA SER A 6 19.29 -7.88 -1.48
C SER A 6 19.76 -9.31 -1.17
N LYS A 7 19.22 -9.96 -0.13
CA LYS A 7 19.55 -11.37 0.19
C LYS A 7 18.97 -12.36 -0.81
N LEU A 8 17.73 -12.13 -1.25
CA LEU A 8 17.04 -13.00 -2.21
C LEU A 8 17.44 -12.74 -3.67
N PHE A 9 17.72 -11.49 -4.03
CA PHE A 9 17.98 -11.08 -5.42
C PHE A 9 19.42 -10.60 -5.68
N GLY A 10 20.30 -10.59 -4.67
CA GLY A 10 21.64 -10.00 -4.76
C GLY A 10 22.79 -10.97 -5.04
N ASN A 11 22.53 -12.24 -5.32
CA ASN A 11 23.53 -13.16 -5.85
C ASN A 11 22.85 -14.25 -6.67
N ASN A 12 23.61 -14.83 -7.60
CA ASN A 12 23.27 -15.87 -8.57
C ASN A 12 22.83 -17.22 -7.94
N LYS A 13 22.09 -17.22 -6.83
CA LYS A 13 21.58 -18.40 -6.15
C LYS A 13 20.30 -18.85 -6.83
N ASN A 14 20.34 -20.03 -7.43
CA ASN A 14 19.18 -20.63 -8.07
C ASN A 14 18.38 -21.45 -7.06
N TYR A 15 17.52 -20.78 -6.27
CA TYR A 15 16.65 -21.45 -5.30
C TYR A 15 15.70 -22.48 -5.94
N TYR A 16 15.40 -22.30 -7.22
CA TYR A 16 14.62 -23.27 -7.99
C TYR A 16 15.40 -24.57 -8.20
N ASP A 17 16.70 -24.52 -8.50
CA ASP A 17 17.49 -25.75 -8.68
C ASP A 17 17.64 -26.51 -7.36
N THR A 18 17.84 -25.80 -6.24
CA THR A 18 17.86 -26.41 -4.90
C THR A 18 16.51 -27.05 -4.56
N TYR A 19 15.40 -26.39 -4.91
CA TYR A 19 14.07 -26.98 -4.78
C TYR A 19 13.94 -28.28 -5.59
N MET A 20 14.36 -28.28 -6.85
CA MET A 20 14.29 -29.46 -7.72
C MET A 20 15.15 -30.62 -7.20
N GLU A 21 16.33 -30.34 -6.64
CA GLU A 21 17.19 -31.36 -6.03
C GLU A 21 16.52 -32.00 -4.80
N ALA A 22 15.91 -31.19 -3.93
CA ALA A 22 15.16 -31.67 -2.78
C ALA A 22 13.95 -32.54 -3.18
N VAL A 23 13.23 -32.16 -4.24
CA VAL A 23 12.14 -32.96 -4.82
C VAL A 23 12.66 -34.30 -5.35
N GLN A 24 13.79 -34.30 -6.08
CA GLN A 24 14.42 -35.53 -6.59
C GLN A 24 14.89 -36.46 -5.47
N ASN A 25 15.34 -35.90 -4.35
CA ASN A 25 15.73 -36.65 -3.15
C ASN A 25 14.54 -37.19 -2.35
N GLY A 26 13.30 -36.90 -2.77
CA GLY A 26 12.09 -37.35 -2.07
C GLY A 26 11.91 -36.68 -0.72
N GLU A 27 12.38 -35.44 -0.56
CA GLU A 27 12.19 -34.70 0.68
C GLU A 27 10.71 -34.48 0.99
N PRO A 28 10.31 -34.49 2.27
CA PRO A 28 8.93 -34.26 2.64
C PRO A 28 8.54 -32.80 2.42
N VAL A 29 7.25 -32.61 2.08
CA VAL A 29 6.56 -31.33 1.88
C VAL A 29 6.98 -30.24 2.88
N GLY A 30 6.98 -29.00 2.40
CA GLY A 30 7.44 -27.81 3.10
C GLY A 30 8.90 -27.50 2.78
N ILE A 31 9.38 -27.91 1.61
CA ILE A 31 10.76 -27.67 1.14
C ILE A 31 10.99 -26.16 1.06
N LEU A 32 10.09 -25.42 0.40
CA LEU A 32 10.22 -23.96 0.27
C LEU A 32 10.13 -23.24 1.61
N LEU A 33 9.30 -23.73 2.54
CA LEU A 33 9.18 -23.18 3.90
C LEU A 33 10.48 -23.35 4.69
N LYS A 34 11.08 -24.55 4.66
CA LYS A 34 12.36 -24.82 5.32
C LYS A 34 13.47 -23.96 4.74
N MET A 35 13.57 -23.89 3.42
CA MET A 35 14.55 -23.03 2.75
C MET A 35 14.38 -21.56 3.13
N ALA A 36 13.14 -21.05 3.14
CA ALA A 36 12.86 -19.67 3.55
C ALA A 36 13.31 -19.39 4.99
N LYS A 37 13.05 -20.33 5.90
CA LYS A 37 13.48 -20.24 7.30
C LYS A 37 15.00 -20.22 7.41
N ASP A 38 15.70 -21.09 6.70
CA ASP A 38 17.16 -21.22 6.77
C ASP A 38 17.89 -19.98 6.26
N ILE A 39 17.36 -19.32 5.22
CA ILE A 39 17.93 -18.08 4.68
C ILE A 39 17.42 -16.82 5.39
N GLY A 40 16.45 -16.96 6.30
CA GLY A 40 15.79 -15.84 6.98
C GLY A 40 15.02 -14.92 6.03
N ALA A 41 14.36 -15.50 5.02
CA ALA A 41 13.54 -14.77 4.05
C ALA A 41 12.04 -15.00 4.29
N PRO A 42 11.17 -14.05 3.90
CA PRO A 42 9.74 -14.28 3.87
C PRO A 42 9.39 -15.41 2.89
N PRO A 43 8.64 -16.45 3.33
CA PRO A 43 8.33 -17.60 2.50
C PRO A 43 7.62 -17.26 1.19
N ALA A 44 6.66 -16.33 1.19
CA ALA A 44 5.93 -15.93 0.00
C ALA A 44 6.88 -15.29 -1.05
N LEU A 45 7.87 -14.52 -0.59
CA LEU A 45 8.81 -13.87 -1.48
C LEU A 45 9.78 -14.87 -2.11
N LEU A 46 10.23 -15.87 -1.35
CA LEU A 46 11.03 -16.98 -1.90
C LEU A 46 10.21 -17.81 -2.90
N ALA A 47 8.98 -18.20 -2.54
CA ALA A 47 8.11 -18.98 -3.40
C ALA A 47 7.80 -18.25 -4.72
N ARG A 48 7.58 -16.93 -4.65
CA ARG A 48 7.42 -16.12 -5.86
C ARG A 48 8.66 -16.14 -6.75
N ASN A 49 9.86 -16.04 -6.18
CA ASN A 49 11.10 -16.13 -6.95
C ASN A 49 11.27 -17.51 -7.62
N VAL A 50 10.97 -18.59 -6.90
CA VAL A 50 10.99 -19.97 -7.42
C VAL A 50 9.97 -20.13 -8.55
N LEU A 51 8.75 -19.62 -8.37
CA LEU A 51 7.70 -19.65 -9.39
C LEU A 51 8.08 -18.84 -10.65
N GLU A 52 8.64 -17.64 -10.48
CA GLU A 52 9.15 -16.84 -11.61
C GLU A 52 10.20 -17.60 -12.43
N LYS A 53 11.07 -18.38 -11.76
CA LYS A 53 12.07 -19.23 -12.43
C LYS A 53 11.47 -20.46 -13.08
N HIS A 54 10.47 -21.07 -12.47
CA HIS A 54 9.75 -22.21 -13.05
C HIS A 54 9.08 -21.82 -14.37
N CYS A 55 8.28 -20.75 -14.37
CA CYS A 55 7.59 -20.29 -15.58
C CYS A 55 8.58 -19.85 -16.67
N GLY A 56 9.71 -19.25 -16.29
CA GLY A 56 10.75 -18.84 -17.24
C GLY A 56 11.50 -19.99 -17.94
N LYS A 57 11.30 -21.25 -17.55
CA LYS A 57 11.84 -22.43 -18.28
C LYS A 57 10.97 -22.84 -19.47
N ASP A 58 9.66 -22.58 -19.41
CA ASP A 58 8.71 -23.04 -20.43
C ASP A 58 8.48 -22.03 -21.55
N GLU A 59 8.65 -20.72 -21.29
CA GLU A 59 8.49 -19.67 -22.30
C GLU A 59 9.59 -18.60 -22.23
N PHE A 60 10.05 -18.15 -23.41
CA PHE A 60 11.14 -17.17 -23.56
C PHE A 60 10.81 -15.77 -23.01
N ASN A 61 9.60 -15.50 -22.50
CA ASN A 61 9.25 -14.20 -21.94
C ASN A 61 7.96 -14.22 -21.08
N VAL A 62 7.95 -14.95 -19.96
CA VAL A 62 6.78 -14.94 -19.05
C VAL A 62 6.56 -13.54 -18.49
N SER A 63 5.33 -13.04 -18.67
CA SER A 63 4.97 -11.72 -18.17
C SER A 63 4.87 -11.72 -16.64
N ARG A 64 5.36 -10.67 -15.96
CA ARG A 64 5.20 -10.51 -14.49
C ARG A 64 3.74 -10.60 -14.04
N ASN A 65 2.81 -10.26 -14.94
CA ASN A 65 1.37 -10.34 -14.70
C ASN A 65 0.89 -11.79 -14.57
N GLU A 66 1.44 -12.69 -15.38
CA GLU A 66 1.09 -14.11 -15.36
C GLU A 66 1.58 -14.78 -14.09
N VAL A 67 2.83 -14.54 -13.69
CA VAL A 67 3.32 -15.04 -12.40
C VAL A 67 2.50 -14.49 -11.24
N SER A 68 2.10 -13.21 -11.31
CA SER A 68 1.21 -12.62 -10.30
C SER A 68 -0.17 -13.28 -10.27
N LYS A 69 -0.67 -13.77 -11.40
CA LYS A 69 -1.94 -14.51 -11.49
C LYS A 69 -1.80 -15.90 -10.84
N LEU A 70 -0.78 -16.66 -11.23
CA LEU A 70 -0.49 -17.98 -10.65
C LEU A 70 -0.20 -17.91 -9.15
N PHE A 71 0.47 -16.85 -8.70
CA PHE A 71 0.76 -16.66 -7.29
C PHE A 71 -0.47 -16.30 -6.45
N LYS A 72 -1.49 -15.68 -7.07
CA LYS A 72 -2.78 -15.42 -6.40
C LYS A 72 -3.69 -16.64 -6.38
N ASP A 73 -3.59 -17.48 -7.41
CA ASP A 73 -4.36 -18.72 -7.54
C ASP A 73 -3.43 -19.86 -7.93
N THR A 74 -2.94 -20.57 -6.90
CA THR A 74 -1.97 -21.67 -7.08
C THR A 74 -2.58 -22.87 -7.78
N THR A 75 -3.91 -22.97 -7.89
CA THR A 75 -4.58 -24.07 -8.61
C THR A 75 -4.34 -24.01 -10.12
N LEU A 76 -3.89 -22.87 -10.63
CA LEU A 76 -3.52 -22.66 -12.02
C LEU A 76 -2.11 -23.17 -12.36
N ILE A 77 -1.31 -23.54 -11.37
CA ILE A 77 0.05 -24.07 -11.57
C ILE A 77 -0.07 -25.55 -11.95
N GLN A 78 0.53 -25.95 -13.08
CA GLN A 78 0.44 -27.31 -13.62
C GLN A 78 1.19 -28.34 -12.76
N ASP A 79 2.38 -27.96 -12.28
CA ASP A 79 3.15 -28.76 -11.33
C ASP A 79 2.45 -28.76 -9.96
N LYS A 80 1.86 -29.91 -9.60
CA LYS A 80 1.06 -30.07 -8.38
C LYS A 80 1.90 -29.93 -7.11
N ASP A 81 3.15 -30.39 -7.13
CA ASP A 81 4.04 -30.34 -5.98
C ASP A 81 4.47 -28.90 -5.74
N LEU A 82 4.87 -28.20 -6.81
CA LEU A 82 5.20 -26.78 -6.74
C LEU A 82 3.98 -25.93 -6.36
N ALA A 83 2.79 -26.24 -6.91
CA ALA A 83 1.55 -25.54 -6.57
C ALA A 83 1.26 -25.60 -5.06
N TYR A 84 1.46 -26.77 -4.46
CA TYR A 84 1.22 -26.97 -3.04
C TYR A 84 2.29 -26.30 -2.17
N GLU A 85 3.56 -26.36 -2.57
CA GLU A 85 4.66 -25.65 -1.89
C GLU A 85 4.47 -24.13 -1.90
N VAL A 86 4.10 -23.56 -3.05
CA VAL A 86 3.79 -22.13 -3.17
C VAL A 86 2.59 -21.76 -2.30
N TYR A 87 1.54 -22.58 -2.29
CA TYR A 87 0.37 -22.38 -1.44
C TYR A 87 0.74 -22.36 0.05
N LEU A 88 1.56 -23.30 0.50
CA LEU A 88 2.05 -23.33 1.89
C LEU A 88 2.85 -22.08 2.23
N CYS A 89 3.76 -21.65 1.35
CA CYS A 89 4.49 -20.41 1.55
C CYS A 89 3.58 -19.18 1.65
N ILE A 90 2.50 -19.11 0.86
CA ILE A 90 1.50 -18.04 0.97
C ILE A 90 0.76 -18.11 2.31
N LEU A 91 0.34 -19.30 2.73
CA LEU A 91 -0.43 -19.52 3.95
C LEU A 91 0.36 -19.16 5.22
N TYR A 92 1.65 -19.45 5.24
CA TYR A 92 2.52 -19.21 6.40
C TYR A 92 3.28 -17.88 6.36
N ASP A 93 3.11 -17.06 5.31
CA ASP A 93 3.71 -15.74 5.23
C ASP A 93 2.71 -14.65 5.67
N ASN A 94 3.07 -13.96 6.74
CA ASN A 94 2.27 -12.89 7.34
C ASN A 94 2.61 -11.48 6.82
N LEU A 95 3.45 -11.35 5.79
CA LEU A 95 4.02 -10.07 5.35
C LEU A 95 3.90 -9.79 3.84
N TYR A 96 4.10 -10.80 2.99
CA TYR A 96 4.32 -10.64 1.54
C TYR A 96 3.48 -11.58 0.68
N GLY A 97 2.41 -12.16 1.24
CA GLY A 97 1.46 -13.02 0.53
C GLY A 97 0.14 -12.32 0.16
N PRO A 98 -0.65 -12.88 -0.78
CA PRO A 98 -2.00 -12.42 -1.13
C PRO A 98 -2.92 -12.23 0.09
N ILE A 99 -2.77 -13.06 1.13
CA ILE A 99 -3.55 -12.95 2.36
C ILE A 99 -3.19 -11.66 3.12
N SER A 100 -1.90 -11.38 3.30
CA SER A 100 -1.42 -10.15 3.94
C SER A 100 -1.86 -8.91 3.14
N ASP A 101 -1.81 -8.97 1.82
CA ASP A 101 -2.29 -7.90 0.94
C ASP A 101 -3.80 -7.67 1.09
N ALA A 102 -4.60 -8.74 1.15
CA ALA A 102 -6.03 -8.67 1.36
C ALA A 102 -6.40 -8.08 2.73
N VAL A 103 -5.69 -8.49 3.78
CA VAL A 103 -5.84 -7.90 5.13
C VAL A 103 -5.51 -6.40 5.09
N GLY A 104 -4.39 -6.02 4.48
CA GLY A 104 -4.00 -4.61 4.36
C GLY A 104 -5.04 -3.76 3.59
N THR A 105 -5.63 -4.33 2.53
CA THR A 105 -6.69 -3.67 1.75
C THR A 105 -7.96 -3.50 2.58
N SER A 106 -8.38 -4.57 3.28
CA SER A 106 -9.55 -4.54 4.16
C SER A 106 -9.41 -3.50 5.28
N VAL A 107 -8.24 -3.45 5.93
CA VAL A 107 -7.94 -2.46 6.97
C VAL A 107 -7.92 -1.04 6.38
N GLY A 108 -7.38 -0.85 5.18
CA GLY A 108 -7.44 0.44 4.46
C GLY A 108 -8.87 0.95 4.29
N GLN A 109 -9.74 0.10 3.75
CA GLN A 109 -11.15 0.41 3.52
C GLN A 109 -11.91 0.72 4.83
N GLU A 110 -11.62 0.00 5.91
CA GLU A 110 -12.24 0.26 7.22
C GLU A 110 -11.92 1.67 7.73
N TYR A 111 -10.66 2.10 7.58
CA TYR A 111 -10.23 3.43 8.01
C TYR A 111 -10.69 4.56 7.07
N GLU A 112 -10.85 4.29 5.77
CA GLU A 112 -11.52 5.21 4.85
C GLU A 112 -13.00 5.39 5.22
N LEU A 113 -13.72 4.30 5.56
CA LEU A 113 -15.10 4.37 6.05
C LEU A 113 -15.18 5.14 7.37
N LYS A 114 -14.23 4.89 8.29
CA LYS A 114 -14.12 5.64 9.55
C LYS A 114 -13.93 7.14 9.30
N LEU A 115 -13.07 7.51 8.36
CA LEU A 115 -12.87 8.91 7.96
C LEU A 115 -14.15 9.51 7.35
N GLN A 116 -14.84 8.77 6.50
CA GLN A 116 -16.11 9.19 5.90
C GLN A 116 -17.18 9.49 6.97
N ASN A 117 -17.26 8.64 7.99
CA ASN A 117 -18.16 8.84 9.13
C ASN A 117 -17.82 10.13 9.87
N TYR A 118 -16.54 10.38 10.19
CA TYR A 118 -16.14 11.63 10.85
C TYR A 118 -16.52 12.87 10.04
N LEU A 119 -16.29 12.85 8.72
CA LEU A 119 -16.66 13.95 7.84
C LEU A 119 -18.17 14.20 7.82
N THR A 120 -18.96 13.13 7.79
CA THR A 120 -20.42 13.19 7.76
C THR A 120 -20.99 13.68 9.10
N GLU A 121 -20.49 13.17 10.22
CA GLU A 121 -20.87 13.62 11.58
C GLU A 121 -20.61 15.12 11.80
N ARG A 122 -19.57 15.64 11.14
CA ARG A 122 -19.17 17.07 11.18
C ARG A 122 -19.84 17.91 10.10
N ASN A 123 -20.77 17.34 9.33
CA ASN A 123 -21.46 17.99 8.22
C ASN A 123 -20.51 18.61 7.17
N LEU A 124 -19.36 17.98 6.95
CA LEU A 124 -18.41 18.41 5.93
C LEU A 124 -18.85 17.88 4.57
N ALA A 125 -18.96 18.76 3.58
CA ALA A 125 -19.23 18.37 2.21
C ALA A 125 -17.94 17.88 1.53
N PHE A 126 -17.96 16.69 0.95
CA PHE A 126 -16.80 16.08 0.29
C PHE A 126 -17.17 15.24 -0.93
N ARG A 127 -16.17 14.93 -1.75
CA ARG A 127 -16.21 13.95 -2.84
C ARG A 127 -15.21 12.84 -2.54
N ASN A 128 -15.65 11.59 -2.66
CA ASN A 128 -14.78 10.43 -2.52
C ASN A 128 -14.04 10.13 -3.84
N GLU A 129 -13.08 9.22 -3.76
CA GLU A 129 -12.31 8.72 -4.91
C GLU A 129 -13.20 8.29 -6.09
N GLU A 130 -14.24 7.49 -5.85
CA GLU A 130 -15.13 6.97 -6.90
C GLU A 130 -15.79 8.11 -7.69
N HIS A 131 -16.29 9.14 -6.98
CA HIS A 131 -16.86 10.31 -7.62
C HIS A 131 -15.83 11.06 -8.46
N LEU A 132 -14.63 11.28 -7.94
CA LEU A 132 -13.56 11.96 -8.68
C LEU A 132 -13.15 11.15 -9.92
N ARG A 133 -13.01 9.83 -9.81
CA ARG A 133 -12.70 8.97 -10.97
C ARG A 133 -13.79 9.03 -12.04
N SER A 134 -15.07 9.04 -11.66
CA SER A 134 -16.20 9.19 -12.61
C SER A 134 -16.16 10.51 -13.40
N ARG A 135 -15.48 11.53 -12.86
CA ARG A 135 -15.28 12.85 -13.49
C ARG A 135 -14.00 12.93 -14.33
N GLY A 136 -13.25 11.84 -14.46
CA GLY A 136 -12.04 11.76 -15.29
C GLY A 136 -10.74 12.13 -14.58
N TYR A 137 -10.73 12.22 -13.25
CA TYR A 137 -9.48 12.40 -12.51
C TYR A 137 -8.70 11.07 -12.45
N ASP A 138 -7.43 11.11 -12.89
CA ASP A 138 -6.46 10.01 -12.88
C ASP A 138 -5.77 9.81 -11.53
N LYS A 139 -5.63 10.89 -10.74
CA LYS A 139 -5.07 10.91 -9.39
C LYS A 139 -6.04 11.60 -8.45
N THR A 140 -6.41 10.91 -7.38
CA THR A 140 -7.51 11.24 -6.49
C THR A 140 -7.08 11.00 -5.04
N PRO A 141 -7.24 11.98 -4.13
CA PRO A 141 -7.19 11.69 -2.70
C PRO A 141 -8.42 10.86 -2.31
N ASP A 142 -8.39 10.22 -1.15
CA ASP A 142 -9.56 9.48 -0.63
C ASP A 142 -10.78 10.39 -0.49
N PHE A 143 -10.57 11.62 0.01
CA PHE A 143 -11.60 12.64 0.13
C PHE A 143 -11.11 14.02 -0.31
N LYS A 144 -11.81 14.63 -1.26
CA LYS A 144 -11.68 16.06 -1.63
C LYS A 144 -12.80 16.84 -0.96
N LEU A 145 -12.47 17.87 -0.19
CA LEU A 145 -13.44 18.73 0.48
C LEU A 145 -14.06 19.72 -0.53
N GLU A 146 -15.37 19.91 -0.45
CA GLU A 146 -16.05 20.93 -1.26
C GLU A 146 -15.81 22.34 -0.73
N VAL A 147 -15.75 22.48 0.60
CA VAL A 147 -15.38 23.70 1.28
C VAL A 147 -14.11 23.43 2.10
N PRO A 148 -13.03 24.23 1.93
CA PRO A 148 -11.82 24.08 2.71
C PRO A 148 -12.08 24.29 4.21
N ILE A 149 -11.31 23.59 5.03
CA ILE A 149 -11.31 23.76 6.49
C ILE A 149 -9.91 24.08 6.99
N ALA A 150 -9.79 24.69 8.15
CA ALA A 150 -8.50 24.95 8.78
C ALA A 150 -8.31 24.10 10.05
N ILE A 151 -7.12 23.54 10.18
CA ILE A 151 -6.67 22.75 11.33
C ILE A 151 -5.44 23.46 11.87
N ASN A 152 -5.49 23.95 13.12
CA ASN A 152 -4.40 24.73 13.73
C ASN A 152 -3.93 25.90 12.83
N GLY A 153 -4.87 26.57 12.15
CA GLY A 153 -4.58 27.67 11.21
C GLY A 153 -4.08 27.23 9.83
N PHE A 154 -3.86 25.94 9.59
CA PHE A 154 -3.48 25.40 8.29
C PHE A 154 -4.71 24.99 7.48
N VAL A 155 -4.93 25.62 6.33
CA VAL A 155 -6.07 25.34 5.45
C VAL A 155 -5.81 24.06 4.66
N ILE A 156 -6.78 23.14 4.64
CA ILE A 156 -6.75 21.90 3.88
C ILE A 156 -7.95 21.80 2.92
N ASN A 157 -7.73 21.12 1.80
CA ASN A 157 -8.70 20.94 0.71
C ASN A 157 -8.98 19.47 0.41
N TRP A 158 -8.13 18.57 0.89
CA TRP A 158 -8.25 17.13 0.71
C TRP A 158 -7.67 16.40 1.91
N ILE A 159 -8.13 15.17 2.13
CA ILE A 159 -7.66 14.28 3.18
C ILE A 159 -7.32 12.92 2.56
N GLU A 160 -6.16 12.40 2.94
CA GLU A 160 -5.67 11.07 2.58
C GLU A 160 -5.55 10.21 3.84
N SER A 161 -6.23 9.06 3.84
CA SER A 161 -6.28 8.05 4.87
C SER A 161 -5.23 6.96 4.61
N LYS A 162 -4.27 6.81 5.52
CA LYS A 162 -3.27 5.75 5.47
C LYS A 162 -3.38 4.88 6.72
N ALA A 163 -4.02 3.72 6.60
CA ALA A 163 -4.17 2.72 7.67
C ALA A 163 -2.88 1.91 7.90
N ARG A 164 -1.77 2.62 8.15
CA ARG A 164 -0.44 2.05 8.32
C ARG A 164 0.49 3.02 9.07
N PHE A 165 1.59 2.49 9.59
CA PHE A 165 2.65 3.31 10.17
C PHE A 165 3.42 4.08 9.09
N GLY A 166 3.58 5.39 9.26
CA GLY A 166 4.34 6.27 8.37
C GLY A 166 5.85 6.21 8.65
N ASN A 167 6.62 5.57 7.77
CA ASN A 167 8.09 5.64 7.78
C ASN A 167 8.63 6.49 6.63
N THR A 168 9.90 6.90 6.73
CA THR A 168 10.56 7.81 5.77
C THR A 168 10.51 7.30 4.34
N GLU A 169 10.82 6.02 4.11
CA GLU A 169 10.90 5.46 2.77
C GLU A 169 9.54 5.43 2.08
N ILE A 170 8.50 4.95 2.78
CA ILE A 170 7.14 4.86 2.26
C ILE A 170 6.55 6.26 2.09
N HIS A 171 6.78 7.16 3.05
CA HIS A 171 6.28 8.52 2.99
C HIS A 171 6.84 9.28 1.77
N GLN A 172 8.16 9.21 1.54
CA GLN A 172 8.79 9.82 0.37
C GLN A 172 8.28 9.25 -0.95
N LYS A 173 7.93 7.96 -0.99
CA LYS A 173 7.27 7.35 -2.14
C LYS A 173 5.88 7.97 -2.36
N TYR A 174 5.05 8.08 -1.32
CA TYR A 174 3.73 8.68 -1.44
C TYR A 174 3.76 10.16 -1.83
N ILE A 175 4.72 10.94 -1.34
CA ILE A 175 4.91 12.33 -1.76
C ILE A 175 5.03 12.39 -3.29
N LYS A 176 5.95 11.59 -3.87
CA LYS A 176 6.25 11.61 -5.29
C LYS A 176 5.11 11.06 -6.15
N GLU A 177 4.47 9.99 -5.71
CA GLU A 177 3.48 9.25 -6.53
C GLU A 177 2.04 9.76 -6.38
N GLN A 178 1.75 10.46 -5.28
CA GLN A 178 0.39 10.84 -4.87
C GLN A 178 0.33 12.30 -4.40
N PHE A 179 0.93 12.66 -3.27
CA PHE A 179 0.60 13.90 -2.55
C PHE A 179 0.93 15.17 -3.34
N LEU A 180 2.03 15.18 -4.09
CA LEU A 180 2.37 16.31 -4.96
C LEU A 180 1.32 16.52 -6.07
N SER A 181 0.73 15.45 -6.59
CA SER A 181 -0.34 15.54 -7.59
C SER A 181 -1.60 16.17 -6.99
N TYR A 182 -1.96 15.77 -5.78
CA TYR A 182 -3.11 16.32 -5.07
C TYR A 182 -2.89 17.79 -4.75
N TRP A 183 -1.71 18.13 -4.22
CA TRP A 183 -1.33 19.51 -3.92
C TRP A 183 -1.40 20.43 -5.14
N ASN A 184 -0.82 20.01 -6.26
CA ASN A 184 -0.83 20.79 -7.50
C ASN A 184 -2.24 21.02 -8.07
N ARG A 185 -3.20 20.14 -7.76
CA ARG A 185 -4.58 20.18 -8.30
C ARG A 185 -5.58 20.86 -7.37
N PHE A 186 -5.45 20.60 -6.08
CA PHE A 186 -6.46 20.92 -5.08
C PHE A 186 -5.92 21.85 -3.98
N GLY A 187 -4.64 22.21 -4.00
CA GLY A 187 -4.02 22.99 -2.94
C GLY A 187 -3.66 22.13 -1.72
N PRO A 188 -3.38 22.75 -0.55
CA PRO A 188 -2.87 22.02 0.59
C PRO A 188 -3.85 20.98 1.16
N GLY A 189 -3.34 19.94 1.81
CA GLY A 189 -4.16 18.85 2.35
C GLY A 189 -3.70 18.26 3.67
N LEU A 190 -4.36 17.18 4.09
CA LEU A 190 -4.06 16.42 5.30
C LEU A 190 -3.78 14.97 4.94
N VAL A 191 -2.73 14.40 5.53
CA VAL A 191 -2.45 12.96 5.48
C VAL A 191 -2.59 12.40 6.90
N ILE A 192 -3.43 11.39 7.06
CA ILE A 192 -3.65 10.72 8.35
C ILE A 192 -2.97 9.35 8.33
N TYR A 193 -1.92 9.16 9.14
CA TYR A 193 -1.31 7.85 9.42
C TYR A 193 -1.91 7.25 10.68
N TRP A 194 -2.96 6.44 10.53
CA TRP A 194 -3.77 5.95 11.66
C TRP A 194 -3.02 5.10 12.70
N PHE A 195 -1.85 4.57 12.36
CA PHE A 195 -1.03 3.78 13.28
C PHE A 195 0.21 4.55 13.75
N GLY A 196 0.23 5.87 13.60
CA GLY A 196 1.35 6.73 13.94
C GLY A 196 2.38 6.86 12.81
N PHE A 197 3.37 7.72 13.03
CA PHE A 197 4.42 8.01 12.08
C PHE A 197 5.70 8.43 12.79
N LEU A 198 6.83 8.43 12.09
CA LEU A 198 8.09 8.94 12.63
C LEU A 198 8.06 10.47 12.73
N ASP A 199 8.48 11.04 13.86
CA ASP A 199 8.47 12.50 14.08
C ASP A 199 9.21 13.29 13.00
N ASN A 200 10.25 12.69 12.40
CA ASN A 200 11.05 13.30 11.34
C ASN A 200 10.29 13.47 10.01
N LEU A 201 9.07 12.96 9.87
CA LEU A 201 8.23 13.19 8.69
C LEU A 201 7.51 14.53 8.73
N SER A 202 7.32 15.11 9.93
CA SER A 202 6.68 16.41 10.09
C SER A 202 7.74 17.51 9.92
N GLU A 203 7.81 18.11 8.74
CA GLU A 203 8.72 19.23 8.48
C GLU A 203 8.07 20.57 8.88
N PRO A 204 8.70 21.40 9.73
CA PRO A 204 8.10 22.67 10.20
C PRO A 204 7.77 23.68 9.09
N ASN A 205 8.45 23.59 7.95
CA ASN A 205 8.28 24.48 6.81
C ASN A 205 7.42 23.88 5.69
N GLU A 206 6.81 22.72 5.91
CA GLU A 206 5.92 22.11 4.95
C GLU A 206 4.65 22.96 4.77
N LYS A 207 4.34 23.29 3.52
CA LYS A 207 3.17 24.11 3.14
C LYS A 207 2.20 23.37 2.23
N ARG A 208 2.55 22.16 1.80
CA ARG A 208 1.80 21.36 0.85
C ARG A 208 0.77 20.47 1.52
N PHE A 209 1.09 19.93 2.69
CA PHE A 209 0.16 19.14 3.48
C PHE A 209 0.64 19.04 4.92
N ILE A 210 -0.26 18.71 5.84
CA ILE A 210 0.08 18.36 7.21
C ILE A 210 -0.12 16.87 7.45
N ILE A 211 0.54 16.33 8.47
CA ILE A 211 0.46 14.92 8.85
C ILE A 211 -0.11 14.81 10.26
N MET A 212 -1.08 13.92 10.46
CA MET A 212 -1.64 13.60 11.77
C MET A 212 -1.79 12.07 11.91
N ASP A 213 -2.02 11.58 13.12
CA ASP A 213 -2.30 10.18 13.41
C ASP A 213 -3.78 9.91 13.78
N HIS A 214 -4.58 10.97 13.83
CA HIS A 214 -6.01 10.94 14.09
C HIS A 214 -6.73 12.02 13.29
N PHE A 215 -8.07 11.90 13.22
CA PHE A 215 -8.90 12.96 12.66
C PHE A 215 -8.97 14.15 13.65
N PRO A 216 -8.74 15.40 13.20
CA PRO A 216 -8.68 16.56 14.09
C PRO A 216 -10.00 16.81 14.82
N GLU A 217 -9.90 17.11 16.12
CA GLU A 217 -11.04 17.51 16.94
C GLU A 217 -11.39 18.99 16.75
N GLU A 218 -10.38 19.86 16.74
CA GLU A 218 -10.54 21.29 16.55
C GLU A 218 -10.41 21.65 15.05
N ILE A 219 -11.56 21.97 14.45
CA ILE A 219 -11.66 22.39 13.05
C ILE A 219 -12.29 23.77 12.98
N THR A 220 -11.64 24.67 12.25
CA THR A 220 -12.19 25.97 11.90
C THR A 220 -12.82 25.90 10.52
N TYR A 221 -14.09 26.28 10.44
CA TYR A 221 -14.89 26.29 9.22
C TYR A 221 -14.83 27.67 8.55
N MET A 222 -15.05 27.69 7.24
CA MET A 222 -15.22 28.95 6.51
C MET A 222 -16.51 29.65 6.98
N ASP A 223 -16.37 30.87 7.49
CA ASP A 223 -17.49 31.74 7.81
C ASP A 223 -17.74 32.75 6.67
N PRO A 224 -18.79 32.56 5.85
CA PRO A 224 -19.08 33.47 4.74
C PRO A 224 -19.49 34.87 5.21
N THR A 225 -19.94 35.03 6.47
CA THR A 225 -20.37 36.34 6.99
C THR A 225 -19.19 37.27 7.29
N CYS A 226 -17.99 36.72 7.44
CA CYS A 226 -16.76 37.50 7.62
C CYS A 226 -16.29 38.19 6.33
N ILE A 227 -16.82 37.83 5.16
CA ILE A 227 -16.47 38.45 3.88
C ILE A 227 -17.30 39.73 3.70
N LYS A 228 -16.65 40.90 3.84
CA LYS A 228 -17.30 42.18 3.54
C LYS A 228 -17.64 42.23 2.05
N PRO A 229 -18.89 42.59 1.66
CA PRO A 229 -19.21 42.80 0.26
C PRO A 229 -18.31 43.89 -0.31
N THR A 230 -17.64 43.59 -1.42
CA THR A 230 -16.98 44.64 -2.20
C THR A 230 -18.08 45.53 -2.76
N THR A 231 -18.26 46.72 -2.20
CA THR A 231 -19.13 47.75 -2.80
C THR A 231 -18.58 48.08 -4.18
N LEU A 232 -19.33 47.70 -5.23
CA LEU A 232 -19.11 48.13 -6.60
C LEU A 232 -19.38 49.63 -6.74
#